data_AF-A0A2M8WZI0-F1
#
_entry.id   AF-A0A2M8WZI0-F1
#
_cell.length_a   1.000
_cell.length_b   1.000
_cell.length_c   1.000
_cell.angle_alpha   90.00
_cell.angle_beta   90.00
_cell.angle_gamma   90.00
#
_symmetry.space_group_name_H-M   'P 1'
#
loop_
_entity.id
_entity.type
_entity.pdbx_description
1 polymer ?
#
loop_
_entity_poly.entity_id
_entity_poly.type
_entity_poly.pdbx_seq_one_letter_code
_entity_poly.pdbx_strand_id
1 'polypeptide(L)'
;MSKITAFFTELMRRYLPDPFVFAIMLTLLTMALAFGVESRPINDVVQDWGKGFWSLLAFTTQMAVILVMGYVLAAAPIVDRFLNRIATHVHTPRQAIIVATIVGCVGSYLNWGFGLVIGGIMARKLALKVKGVHYPLIIAAAYTGFTMYSLGFSATIPVLISTKGHAFESTMGIIPLTQTIFSAPILLTSLAVLIALPLLNAAMHPKKGEPVVELDPATVADAKPASAESLLGDEKTLAWRLNNSRVLSLLIGLCGMAYVARHFIKGGNLDLNMINFFILFLGVLLLGTPMAYVEKVNEGVKTIGGIILQFPFYAGIMAIMHGSGLVESIAHVFVSFSTADTLPLWGLVSSFVINFFAPSGGGHWVLQGPFMINAATTLGASQAQTAMSVMLGNGWNDLVQPFWILPALALSKLKLKDIMGYTVVSMLLVGAIYAATMLIWPHL
;
A
#
# COMPACT_ATOMS: atom_id res chain seq x y z
N MET A 1 -1.59 26.42 3.43
CA MET A 1 -1.67 25.34 2.43
C MET A 1 -0.82 25.64 1.21
N SER A 2 -1.25 26.48 0.24
CA SER A 2 -0.52 26.77 -1.02
C SER A 2 1.01 26.98 -0.86
N LYS A 3 1.49 27.84 0.05
CA LYS A 3 2.93 28.05 0.28
C LYS A 3 3.69 26.81 0.81
N ILE A 4 3.09 26.06 1.73
CA ILE A 4 3.70 24.86 2.32
C ILE A 4 3.77 23.75 1.26
N THR A 5 2.67 23.55 0.55
CA THR A 5 2.58 22.59 -0.54
C THR A 5 3.56 22.92 -1.67
N ALA A 6 3.67 24.20 -2.05
CA ALA A 6 4.64 24.65 -3.04
C ALA A 6 6.09 24.43 -2.60
N PHE A 7 6.40 24.69 -1.32
CA PHE A 7 7.72 24.41 -0.76
C PHE A 7 8.11 22.93 -0.89
N PHE A 8 7.26 22.01 -0.43
CA PHE A 8 7.55 20.58 -0.54
C PHE A 8 7.55 20.09 -1.98
N THR A 9 6.67 20.61 -2.83
CA THR A 9 6.67 20.29 -4.27
C THR A 9 7.99 20.69 -4.93
N GLU A 10 8.48 21.89 -4.65
CA GLU A 10 9.75 22.36 -5.20
C GLU A 10 10.96 21.59 -4.65
N LEU A 11 10.94 21.25 -3.35
CA LEU A 11 11.96 20.42 -2.73
C LEU A 11 12.04 19.04 -3.41
N MET A 12 10.89 18.36 -3.56
CA MET A 12 10.82 17.05 -4.21
C MET A 12 11.22 17.14 -5.69
N ARG A 13 10.82 18.20 -6.40
CA ARG A 13 11.20 18.44 -7.79
C ARG A 13 12.71 18.54 -8.00
N ARG A 14 13.45 19.07 -7.02
CA ARG A 14 14.90 19.26 -7.10
C ARG A 14 15.71 18.06 -6.65
N TYR A 15 15.27 17.37 -5.60
CA TYR A 15 16.13 16.40 -4.89
C TYR A 15 15.64 14.96 -4.91
N LEU A 16 14.37 14.71 -5.27
CA LEU A 16 13.83 13.35 -5.26
C LEU A 16 14.08 12.65 -6.60
N PRO A 17 14.94 11.61 -6.64
CA PRO A 17 15.19 10.88 -7.88
C PRO A 17 14.04 9.93 -8.22
N ASP A 18 14.15 9.25 -9.36
CA ASP A 18 13.24 8.15 -9.72
C ASP A 18 13.24 7.04 -8.63
N PRO A 19 12.11 6.36 -8.36
CA PRO A 19 12.04 5.31 -7.34
C PRO A 19 13.11 4.22 -7.47
N PHE A 20 13.48 3.82 -8.69
CA PHE A 20 14.53 2.81 -8.86
C PHE A 20 15.92 3.35 -8.48
N VAL A 21 16.21 4.60 -8.87
CA VAL A 21 17.45 5.29 -8.46
C VAL A 21 17.47 5.47 -6.94
N PHE A 22 16.33 5.78 -6.32
CA PHE A 22 16.20 5.85 -4.86
C PHE A 22 16.57 4.51 -4.21
N ALA A 23 16.08 3.38 -4.73
CA ALA A 23 16.42 2.04 -4.22
C ALA A 23 17.93 1.72 -4.35
N ILE A 24 18.58 2.13 -5.45
CA ILE A 24 20.04 1.98 -5.63
C ILE A 24 20.79 2.82 -4.60
N MET A 25 20.46 4.12 -4.48
CA MET A 25 21.09 5.01 -3.52
C MET A 25 20.94 4.50 -2.09
N LEU A 26 19.75 3.98 -1.75
CA LEU A 26 19.49 3.42 -0.44
C LEU A 26 20.27 2.13 -0.20
N THR A 27 20.46 1.29 -1.22
CA THR A 27 21.33 0.12 -1.15
C THR A 27 22.76 0.53 -0.80
N LEU A 28 23.31 1.50 -1.54
CA LEU A 28 24.68 2.00 -1.30
C LEU A 28 24.81 2.66 0.07
N LEU A 29 23.82 3.45 0.49
CA LEU A 29 23.77 4.04 1.82
C LEU A 29 23.77 2.97 2.91
N THR A 30 22.96 1.93 2.76
CA THR A 30 22.88 0.82 3.74
C THR A 30 24.22 0.09 3.84
N MET A 31 24.88 -0.15 2.70
CA MET A 31 26.22 -0.74 2.69
C MET A 31 27.24 0.15 3.42
N ALA A 32 27.19 1.47 3.18
CA ALA A 32 28.08 2.43 3.85
C ALA A 32 27.81 2.50 5.36
N LEU A 33 26.55 2.46 5.79
CA LEU A 33 26.18 2.42 7.21
C LEU A 33 26.61 1.11 7.88
N ALA A 34 26.41 -0.03 7.22
CA ALA A 34 26.84 -1.32 7.76
C ALA A 34 28.36 -1.39 7.94
N PHE A 35 29.12 -0.83 7.01
CA PHE A 35 30.57 -0.75 7.13
C PHE A 35 31.02 0.30 8.16
N GLY A 36 30.46 1.50 8.13
CA GLY A 36 30.95 2.64 8.92
C GLY A 36 30.43 2.69 10.36
N VAL A 37 29.20 2.23 10.61
CA VAL A 37 28.55 2.26 11.93
C VAL A 37 28.71 0.91 12.62
N GLU A 38 28.33 -0.18 11.95
CA GLU A 38 28.40 -1.53 12.52
C GLU A 38 29.76 -2.20 12.36
N SER A 39 30.72 -1.52 11.72
CA SER A 39 32.07 -2.06 11.45
C SER A 39 32.05 -3.42 10.72
N ARG A 40 30.99 -3.70 9.94
CA ARG A 40 30.86 -4.96 9.21
C ARG A 40 31.84 -5.00 8.03
N PRO A 41 32.68 -6.03 7.88
CA PRO A 41 33.63 -6.12 6.77
C PRO A 41 32.94 -5.98 5.41
N ILE A 42 33.55 -5.25 4.48
CA ILE A 42 32.96 -4.97 3.14
C ILE A 42 32.58 -6.27 2.41
N ASN A 43 33.41 -7.31 2.53
CA ASN A 43 33.14 -8.62 1.93
C ASN A 43 31.84 -9.24 2.47
N ASP A 44 31.60 -9.11 3.78
CA ASP A 44 30.40 -9.65 4.43
C ASP A 44 29.18 -8.80 4.07
N VAL A 45 29.32 -7.48 3.98
CA VAL A 45 28.25 -6.58 3.51
C VAL A 45 27.79 -6.96 2.09
N VAL A 46 28.74 -7.18 1.17
CA VAL A 46 28.43 -7.62 -0.20
C VAL A 46 27.82 -9.02 -0.19
N GLN A 47 28.30 -9.92 0.66
CA GLN A 47 27.78 -11.27 0.76
C GLN A 47 26.34 -11.30 1.31
N ASP A 48 26.04 -10.52 2.34
CA ASP A 48 24.70 -10.37 2.90
C ASP A 48 23.73 -9.88 1.84
N TRP A 49 24.11 -8.82 1.11
CA TRP A 49 23.30 -8.27 0.04
C TRP A 49 23.00 -9.31 -1.04
N GLY A 50 24.04 -10.00 -1.53
CA GLY A 50 23.92 -11.00 -2.60
C GLY A 50 23.09 -12.22 -2.20
N LYS A 51 23.30 -12.76 -0.98
CA LYS A 51 22.51 -13.89 -0.46
C LYS A 51 21.05 -13.49 -0.20
N GLY A 52 20.84 -12.27 0.28
CA GLY A 52 19.53 -11.72 0.60
C GLY A 52 18.69 -11.28 -0.59
N PHE A 53 19.32 -10.95 -1.72
CA PHE A 53 18.68 -10.31 -2.86
C PHE A 53 17.42 -11.05 -3.37
N TRP A 54 17.44 -12.38 -3.35
CA TRP A 54 16.32 -13.22 -3.82
C TRP A 54 15.46 -13.81 -2.70
N SER A 55 15.72 -13.45 -1.43
CA SER A 55 15.07 -14.05 -0.26
C SER A 55 13.55 -13.82 -0.22
N LEU A 56 13.05 -12.78 -0.89
CA LEU A 56 11.63 -12.42 -0.90
C LEU A 56 10.89 -12.78 -2.19
N LEU A 57 11.45 -13.62 -3.08
CA LEU A 57 10.84 -13.88 -4.40
C LEU A 57 9.38 -14.38 -4.32
N ALA A 58 9.09 -15.29 -3.39
CA ALA A 58 7.73 -15.78 -3.16
C ALA A 58 6.80 -14.64 -2.68
N PHE A 59 7.26 -13.84 -1.72
CA PHE A 59 6.52 -12.68 -1.20
C PHE A 59 6.29 -11.62 -2.28
N THR A 60 7.29 -11.29 -3.09
CA THR A 60 7.19 -10.39 -4.25
C THR A 60 6.11 -10.87 -5.21
N THR A 61 6.08 -12.18 -5.50
CA THR A 61 5.06 -12.77 -6.38
C THR A 61 3.67 -12.65 -5.76
N GLN A 62 3.53 -12.90 -4.45
CA GLN A 62 2.26 -12.71 -3.74
C GLN A 62 1.78 -11.26 -3.83
N MET A 63 2.65 -10.28 -3.62
CA MET A 63 2.29 -8.84 -3.71
C MET A 63 1.93 -8.43 -5.13
N ALA A 64 2.68 -8.92 -6.13
CA ALA A 64 2.40 -8.69 -7.54
C ALA A 64 1.02 -9.23 -7.94
N VAL A 65 0.68 -10.46 -7.52
CA VAL A 65 -0.64 -11.04 -7.75
C VAL A 65 -1.72 -10.24 -7.04
N ILE A 66 -1.53 -9.85 -5.76
CA ILE A 66 -2.52 -9.04 -5.03
C ILE A 66 -2.85 -7.76 -5.80
N LEU A 67 -1.82 -7.06 -6.31
CA LEU A 67 -2.04 -5.80 -7.01
C LEU A 67 -2.70 -5.99 -8.37
N VAL A 68 -2.26 -6.98 -9.17
CA VAL A 68 -2.86 -7.23 -10.49
C VAL A 68 -4.30 -7.70 -10.35
N MET A 69 -4.60 -8.60 -9.41
CA MET A 69 -5.97 -9.06 -9.19
C MET A 69 -6.83 -7.96 -8.55
N GLY A 70 -6.25 -7.13 -7.68
CA GLY A 70 -6.89 -5.91 -7.17
C GLY A 70 -7.24 -4.93 -8.30
N TYR A 71 -6.38 -4.80 -9.31
CA TYR A 71 -6.66 -4.03 -10.51
C TYR A 71 -7.85 -4.60 -11.28
N VAL A 72 -7.85 -5.92 -11.53
CA VAL A 72 -8.96 -6.59 -12.23
C VAL A 72 -10.29 -6.35 -11.50
N LEU A 73 -10.29 -6.48 -10.18
CA LEU A 73 -11.48 -6.22 -9.36
C LEU A 73 -11.96 -4.77 -9.48
N ALA A 74 -11.03 -3.81 -9.44
CA ALA A 74 -11.35 -2.38 -9.58
C ALA A 74 -11.85 -2.02 -10.99
N ALA A 75 -11.40 -2.74 -12.02
CA ALA A 75 -11.82 -2.59 -13.41
C ALA A 75 -13.09 -3.38 -13.77
N ALA A 76 -13.64 -4.17 -12.84
CA ALA A 76 -14.82 -4.99 -13.11
C ALA A 76 -16.04 -4.13 -13.49
N PRO A 77 -16.89 -4.55 -14.44
CA PRO A 77 -18.03 -3.75 -14.92
C PRO A 77 -19.01 -3.31 -13.84
N ILE A 78 -19.15 -4.09 -12.76
CA ILE A 78 -20.00 -3.73 -11.62
C ILE A 78 -19.38 -2.60 -10.78
N VAL A 79 -18.07 -2.65 -10.55
CA VAL A 79 -17.32 -1.62 -9.82
C VAL A 79 -17.24 -0.35 -10.66
N ASP A 80 -16.95 -0.46 -11.95
CA ASP A 80 -16.92 0.69 -12.86
C ASP A 80 -18.26 1.44 -12.90
N ARG A 81 -19.39 0.70 -13.01
CA ARG A 81 -20.73 1.28 -12.93
C ARG A 81 -20.99 1.99 -11.61
N PHE A 82 -20.53 1.42 -10.50
CA PHE A 82 -20.65 2.05 -9.18
C PHE A 82 -19.84 3.34 -9.09
N LEU A 83 -18.58 3.34 -9.54
CA LEU A 83 -17.73 4.54 -9.57
C LEU A 83 -18.30 5.63 -10.49
N ASN A 84 -18.85 5.26 -11.65
CA ASN A 84 -19.51 6.21 -12.55
C ASN A 84 -20.74 6.87 -11.89
N ARG A 85 -21.51 6.11 -11.10
CA ARG A 85 -22.64 6.64 -10.33
C ARG A 85 -22.17 7.58 -9.21
N ILE A 86 -21.08 7.25 -8.50
CA ILE A 86 -20.49 8.19 -7.55
C ILE A 86 -20.11 9.49 -8.27
N ALA A 87 -19.43 9.38 -9.42
CA ALA A 87 -19.01 10.53 -10.21
C ALA A 87 -20.17 11.39 -10.72
N THR A 88 -21.42 10.89 -10.82
CA THR A 88 -22.59 11.70 -11.20
C THR A 88 -23.00 12.74 -10.18
N HIS A 89 -22.64 12.56 -8.92
CA HIS A 89 -22.99 13.48 -7.83
C HIS A 89 -21.87 14.48 -7.49
N VAL A 90 -20.79 14.49 -8.26
CA VAL A 90 -19.62 15.35 -7.99
C VAL A 90 -19.53 16.44 -9.04
N HIS A 91 -19.53 17.70 -8.57
CA HIS A 91 -19.63 18.87 -9.46
C HIS A 91 -18.54 19.91 -9.26
N THR A 92 -17.78 19.86 -8.16
CA THR A 92 -16.74 20.85 -7.84
C THR A 92 -15.37 20.22 -7.64
N PRO A 93 -14.26 20.94 -7.91
CA PRO A 93 -12.92 20.37 -7.76
C PRO A 93 -12.58 19.87 -6.36
N ARG A 94 -13.04 20.57 -5.33
CA ARG A 94 -12.85 20.16 -3.93
C ARG A 94 -13.64 18.89 -3.60
N GLN A 95 -14.90 18.80 -4.03
CA GLN A 95 -15.68 17.57 -3.87
C GLN A 95 -15.02 16.40 -4.59
N ALA A 96 -14.45 16.62 -5.78
CA ALA A 96 -13.72 15.60 -6.51
C ALA A 96 -12.53 15.06 -5.73
N ILE A 97 -11.73 15.94 -5.11
CA ILE A 97 -10.63 15.52 -4.25
C ILE A 97 -11.13 14.73 -3.04
N ILE A 98 -12.16 15.23 -2.34
CA ILE A 98 -12.73 14.53 -1.16
C ILE A 98 -13.16 13.12 -1.54
N VAL A 99 -13.93 12.98 -2.62
CA VAL A 99 -14.46 11.69 -3.06
C VAL A 99 -13.34 10.76 -3.51
N ALA A 100 -12.34 11.25 -4.24
CA ALA A 100 -11.18 10.45 -4.63
C ALA A 100 -10.40 9.93 -3.41
N THR A 101 -10.17 10.77 -2.40
CA THR A 101 -9.54 10.34 -1.14
C THR A 101 -10.38 9.33 -0.39
N ILE A 102 -11.69 9.55 -0.24
CA ILE A 102 -12.57 8.61 0.46
C ILE A 102 -12.57 7.23 -0.24
N VAL A 103 -12.65 7.20 -1.57
CA VAL A 103 -12.60 5.94 -2.32
C VAL A 103 -11.25 5.24 -2.14
N GLY A 104 -10.14 5.98 -2.16
CA GLY A 104 -8.82 5.44 -1.83
C GLY A 104 -8.76 4.88 -0.41
N CYS A 105 -9.18 5.65 0.59
CA CYS A 105 -9.23 5.25 2.00
C CYS A 105 -10.04 3.97 2.21
N VAL A 106 -11.29 3.94 1.72
CA VAL A 106 -12.17 2.78 1.87
C VAL A 106 -11.61 1.57 1.12
N GLY A 107 -11.13 1.77 -0.11
CA GLY A 107 -10.49 0.71 -0.89
C GLY A 107 -9.31 0.10 -0.15
N SER A 108 -8.39 0.92 0.36
CA SER A 108 -7.20 0.48 1.08
C SER A 108 -7.51 -0.13 2.44
N TYR A 109 -8.54 0.36 3.14
CA TYR A 109 -9.01 -0.24 4.38
C TYR A 109 -9.54 -1.67 4.16
N LEU A 110 -10.21 -1.91 3.03
CA LEU A 110 -10.68 -3.26 2.66
C LEU A 110 -9.52 -4.16 2.23
N ASN A 111 -8.71 -3.68 1.29
CA ASN A 111 -7.54 -4.37 0.79
C ASN A 111 -6.57 -3.37 0.15
N TRP A 112 -5.31 -3.40 0.59
CA TRP A 112 -4.29 -2.46 0.15
C TRP A 112 -4.08 -2.46 -1.38
N GLY A 113 -4.09 -3.64 -2.03
CA GLY A 113 -3.88 -3.77 -3.48
C GLY A 113 -5.05 -3.24 -4.30
N PHE A 114 -6.28 -3.53 -3.87
CA PHE A 114 -7.49 -2.93 -4.45
C PHE A 114 -7.51 -1.42 -4.27
N GLY A 115 -7.18 -0.93 -3.07
CA GLY A 115 -7.15 0.49 -2.71
C GLY A 115 -6.21 1.34 -3.56
N LEU A 116 -4.99 0.86 -3.78
CA LEU A 116 -3.98 1.53 -4.62
C LEU A 116 -4.47 1.78 -6.05
N VAL A 117 -5.35 0.92 -6.56
CA VAL A 117 -5.89 1.05 -7.92
C VAL A 117 -7.18 1.86 -7.95
N ILE A 118 -8.17 1.50 -7.12
CA ILE A 118 -9.52 2.06 -7.21
C ILE A 118 -9.55 3.56 -6.95
N GLY A 119 -8.73 4.06 -6.02
CA GLY A 119 -8.58 5.50 -5.79
C GLY A 119 -8.08 6.22 -7.03
N GLY A 120 -7.06 5.68 -7.71
CA GLY A 120 -6.51 6.25 -8.94
C GLY A 120 -7.50 6.23 -10.10
N ILE A 121 -8.28 5.15 -10.26
CA ILE A 121 -9.35 5.07 -11.25
C ILE A 121 -10.41 6.14 -10.99
N MET A 122 -10.85 6.29 -9.74
CA MET A 122 -11.83 7.32 -9.37
C MET A 122 -11.30 8.73 -9.62
N ALA A 123 -10.05 9.00 -9.24
CA ALA A 123 -9.39 10.28 -9.47
C ALA A 123 -9.34 10.64 -10.96
N ARG A 124 -8.99 9.69 -11.84
CA ARG A 124 -9.01 9.91 -13.30
C ARG A 124 -10.42 10.20 -13.82
N LYS A 125 -11.42 9.41 -13.42
CA LYS A 125 -12.83 9.63 -13.81
C LYS A 125 -13.32 11.02 -13.42
N LEU A 126 -12.98 11.47 -12.20
CA LEU A 126 -13.36 12.78 -11.72
C LEU A 126 -12.61 13.90 -12.42
N ALA A 127 -11.31 13.73 -12.68
CA ALA A 127 -10.50 14.71 -13.40
C ALA A 127 -10.99 14.93 -14.84
N LEU A 128 -11.47 13.89 -15.52
CA LEU A 128 -12.07 14.01 -16.86
C LEU A 128 -13.44 14.71 -16.84
N LYS A 129 -14.17 14.59 -15.74
CA LYS A 129 -15.56 15.05 -15.65
C LYS A 129 -15.69 16.45 -15.08
N VAL A 130 -14.90 16.77 -14.06
CA VAL A 130 -15.02 18.00 -13.29
C VAL A 130 -13.92 18.95 -13.72
N LYS A 131 -14.29 20.00 -14.47
CA LYS A 131 -13.37 21.05 -14.90
C LYS A 131 -12.76 21.78 -13.71
N GLY A 132 -11.51 22.22 -13.84
CA GLY A 132 -10.77 22.92 -12.81
C GLY A 132 -10.14 22.03 -11.75
N VAL A 133 -10.22 20.70 -11.87
CA VAL A 133 -9.52 19.77 -10.96
C VAL A 133 -8.03 19.76 -11.27
N HIS A 134 -7.22 20.07 -10.26
CA HIS A 134 -5.77 19.90 -10.36
C HIS A 134 -5.38 18.42 -10.34
N TYR A 135 -4.96 17.89 -11.48
CA TYR A 135 -4.76 16.47 -11.71
C TYR A 135 -3.67 15.82 -10.82
N PRO A 136 -2.47 16.42 -10.64
CA PRO A 136 -1.49 15.88 -9.70
C PRO A 136 -1.99 15.77 -8.27
N LEU A 137 -2.76 16.76 -7.81
CA LEU A 137 -3.34 16.73 -6.46
C LEU A 137 -4.41 15.66 -6.30
N ILE A 138 -5.34 15.48 -7.25
CA ILE A 138 -6.38 14.44 -7.09
C ILE A 138 -5.78 13.02 -7.12
N ILE A 139 -4.72 12.80 -7.89
CA ILE A 139 -3.96 11.54 -7.86
C ILE A 139 -3.23 11.37 -6.52
N ALA A 140 -2.56 12.41 -6.02
CA ALA A 140 -1.95 12.39 -4.69
C ALA A 140 -2.99 12.08 -3.61
N ALA A 141 -4.14 12.74 -3.68
CA ALA A 141 -5.21 12.63 -2.71
C ALA A 141 -5.83 11.24 -2.69
N ALA A 142 -5.98 10.60 -3.85
CA ALA A 142 -6.37 9.19 -3.93
C ALA A 142 -5.28 8.26 -3.35
N TYR A 143 -4.01 8.48 -3.71
CA TYR A 143 -2.89 7.68 -3.20
C TYR A 143 -2.74 7.78 -1.68
N THR A 144 -2.92 8.97 -1.09
CA THR A 144 -2.79 9.15 0.37
C THR A 144 -3.79 8.31 1.17
N GLY A 145 -4.90 7.90 0.55
CA GLY A 145 -5.82 6.94 1.15
C GLY A 145 -5.18 5.58 1.43
N PHE A 146 -4.04 5.26 0.79
CA PHE A 146 -3.26 4.06 1.05
C PHE A 146 -2.99 3.86 2.52
N THR A 147 -2.66 4.91 3.29
CA THR A 147 -2.35 4.80 4.73
C THR A 147 -3.41 4.04 5.55
N MET A 148 -4.68 4.06 5.12
CA MET A 148 -5.78 3.32 5.76
C MET A 148 -5.60 1.80 5.74
N TYR A 149 -4.73 1.25 4.90
CA TYR A 149 -4.45 -0.18 4.91
C TYR A 149 -3.84 -0.65 6.23
N SER A 150 -3.03 0.19 6.87
CA SER A 150 -2.41 -0.10 8.17
C SER A 150 -3.41 -0.17 9.33
N LEU A 151 -4.62 0.35 9.09
CA LEU A 151 -5.74 0.37 10.01
C LEU A 151 -6.83 -0.66 9.66
N GLY A 152 -6.72 -1.29 8.49
CA GLY A 152 -7.79 -2.07 7.86
C GLY A 152 -7.62 -3.58 7.92
N PHE A 153 -8.48 -4.29 7.18
CA PHE A 153 -8.54 -5.76 7.19
C PHE A 153 -7.30 -6.44 6.60
N SER A 154 -6.56 -5.73 5.75
CA SER A 154 -5.31 -6.22 5.17
C SER A 154 -4.06 -5.66 5.88
N ALA A 155 -4.17 -5.18 7.11
CA ALA A 155 -3.03 -4.75 7.91
C ALA A 155 -2.14 -5.94 8.24
N THR A 156 -0.98 -6.03 7.58
CA THR A 156 -0.16 -7.25 7.54
C THR A 156 0.27 -7.74 8.91
N ILE A 157 0.74 -6.85 9.79
CA ILE A 157 1.24 -7.23 11.13
C ILE A 157 0.11 -7.76 12.03
N PRO A 158 -1.01 -7.03 12.22
CA PRO A 158 -2.17 -7.54 12.96
C PRO A 158 -2.69 -8.89 12.48
N VAL A 159 -2.79 -9.08 11.15
CA VAL A 159 -3.24 -10.34 10.57
C VAL A 159 -2.24 -11.46 10.89
N LEU A 160 -0.94 -11.21 10.73
CA LEU A 160 0.12 -12.18 11.00
C LEU A 160 0.14 -12.63 12.46
N ILE A 161 0.12 -11.70 13.42
CA ILE A 161 0.20 -12.03 14.86
C ILE A 161 -1.10 -12.58 15.44
N SER A 162 -2.21 -12.49 14.70
CA SER A 162 -3.48 -13.14 15.04
C SER A 162 -3.57 -14.60 14.59
N THR A 163 -2.58 -15.07 13.82
CA THR A 163 -2.59 -16.39 13.17
C THR A 163 -1.74 -17.39 13.93
N LYS A 164 -2.34 -18.52 14.34
CA LYS A 164 -1.61 -19.67 14.93
C LYS A 164 -0.45 -20.13 14.06
N GLY A 165 0.70 -20.41 14.68
CA GLY A 165 1.93 -20.86 14.04
C GLY A 165 2.81 -19.73 13.49
N HIS A 166 2.52 -18.47 13.82
CA HIS A 166 3.39 -17.37 13.41
C HIS A 166 4.75 -17.42 14.13
N ALA A 167 5.78 -16.87 13.51
CA ALA A 167 7.19 -17.02 13.93
C ALA A 167 7.51 -16.54 15.36
N PHE A 168 6.64 -15.72 15.96
CA PHE A 168 6.85 -15.10 17.27
C PHE A 168 5.83 -15.54 18.32
N GLU A 169 5.01 -16.56 18.03
CA GLU A 169 3.94 -17.01 18.94
C GLU A 169 4.48 -17.40 20.32
N SER A 170 5.67 -18.02 20.38
CA SER A 170 6.27 -18.45 21.64
C SER A 170 6.70 -17.29 22.55
N THR A 171 6.96 -16.11 22.00
CA THR A 171 7.42 -14.92 22.74
C THR A 171 6.32 -13.92 23.03
N MET A 172 5.38 -13.71 22.10
CA MET A 172 4.31 -12.72 22.28
C MET A 172 2.91 -13.33 22.44
N GLY A 173 2.76 -14.64 22.27
CA GLY A 173 1.46 -15.29 22.17
C GLY A 173 0.71 -14.90 20.89
N ILE A 174 -0.57 -15.27 20.82
CA ILE A 174 -1.47 -14.87 19.72
C ILE A 174 -2.24 -13.63 20.14
N ILE A 175 -2.19 -12.58 19.33
CA ILE A 175 -2.92 -11.33 19.58
C ILE A 175 -4.14 -11.25 18.66
N PRO A 176 -5.37 -11.36 19.20
CA PRO A 176 -6.58 -11.32 18.38
C PRO A 176 -6.81 -9.92 17.78
N LEU A 177 -7.52 -9.86 16.65
CA LEU A 177 -7.81 -8.59 15.96
C LEU A 177 -8.64 -7.60 16.81
N THR A 178 -9.37 -8.10 17.81
CA THR A 178 -10.10 -7.30 18.81
C THR A 178 -9.20 -6.42 19.68
N GLN A 179 -7.91 -6.78 19.81
CA GLN A 179 -6.91 -5.98 20.53
C GLN A 179 -6.11 -5.06 19.60
N THR A 180 -6.27 -5.18 18.28
CA THR A 180 -5.51 -4.43 17.27
C THR A 180 -6.45 -3.58 16.41
N ILE A 181 -6.74 -3.99 15.18
CA ILE A 181 -7.52 -3.21 14.20
C ILE A 181 -8.99 -3.00 14.60
N PHE A 182 -9.53 -3.85 15.49
CA PHE A 182 -10.89 -3.71 16.03
C PHE A 182 -10.93 -3.14 17.45
N SER A 183 -9.78 -2.69 17.97
CA SER A 183 -9.76 -1.96 19.24
C SER A 183 -10.40 -0.58 19.07
N ALA A 184 -11.06 -0.08 20.12
CA ALA A 184 -11.73 1.23 20.07
C ALA A 184 -10.77 2.37 19.68
N PRO A 185 -9.53 2.47 20.21
CA PRO A 185 -8.59 3.51 19.82
C PRO A 185 -8.28 3.49 18.32
N ILE A 186 -8.03 2.31 17.74
CA ILE A 186 -7.72 2.20 16.30
C ILE A 186 -8.93 2.48 15.41
N LEU A 187 -10.14 2.09 15.83
CA LEU A 187 -11.37 2.46 15.11
C LEU A 187 -11.59 3.98 15.12
N LEU A 188 -11.32 4.65 16.25
CA LEU A 188 -11.38 6.11 16.34
C LEU A 188 -10.29 6.77 15.50
N THR A 189 -9.06 6.24 15.49
CA THR A 189 -7.98 6.69 14.59
C THR A 189 -8.38 6.56 13.13
N SER A 190 -8.98 5.43 12.76
CA SER A 190 -9.48 5.17 11.40
C SER A 190 -10.53 6.21 10.99
N LEU A 191 -11.48 6.50 11.88
CA LEU A 191 -12.49 7.53 11.65
C LEU A 191 -11.87 8.93 11.54
N ALA A 192 -10.90 9.26 12.40
CA ALA A 192 -10.21 10.54 12.37
C ALA A 192 -9.46 10.76 11.04
N VAL A 193 -8.72 9.74 10.56
CA VAL A 193 -8.04 9.81 9.25
C VAL A 193 -9.05 9.89 8.11
N LEU A 194 -10.11 9.08 8.14
CA LEU A 194 -11.15 9.06 7.11
C LEU A 194 -11.86 10.42 6.95
N ILE A 195 -11.95 11.22 8.02
CA ILE A 195 -12.53 12.57 7.99
C ILE A 195 -11.48 13.62 7.67
N ALA A 196 -10.35 13.65 8.38
CA ALA A 196 -9.38 14.74 8.31
C ALA A 196 -8.60 14.75 6.99
N LEU A 197 -8.23 13.57 6.46
CA LEU A 197 -7.39 13.47 5.26
C LEU A 197 -8.09 13.99 3.99
N PRO A 198 -9.36 13.62 3.67
CA PRO A 198 -10.06 14.20 2.52
C PRO A 198 -10.21 15.72 2.60
N LEU A 199 -10.47 16.26 3.81
CA LEU A 199 -10.61 17.69 4.02
C LEU A 199 -9.29 18.43 3.81
N LEU A 200 -8.18 17.88 4.31
CA LEU A 200 -6.84 18.41 4.07
C LEU A 200 -6.50 18.42 2.58
N ASN A 201 -6.73 17.29 1.90
CA ASN A 201 -6.45 17.16 0.48
C ASN A 201 -7.25 18.17 -0.34
N ALA A 202 -8.53 18.36 -0.03
CA ALA A 202 -9.36 19.36 -0.69
C ALA A 202 -8.92 20.80 -0.40
N ALA A 203 -8.39 21.07 0.79
CA ALA A 203 -7.82 22.36 1.17
C ALA A 203 -6.49 22.69 0.47
N MET A 204 -5.81 21.68 -0.10
CA MET A 204 -4.62 21.87 -0.94
C MET A 204 -4.94 22.26 -2.39
N HIS A 205 -6.21 22.23 -2.81
CA HIS A 205 -6.57 22.62 -4.17
C HIS A 205 -6.14 24.07 -4.47
N PRO A 206 -5.52 24.34 -5.64
CA PRO A 206 -5.18 25.70 -6.05
C PRO A 206 -6.36 26.66 -5.88
N LYS A 207 -6.09 27.85 -5.35
CA LYS A 207 -7.07 28.92 -5.19
C LYS A 207 -7.37 29.57 -6.53
N LYS A 208 -8.46 30.35 -6.58
CA LYS A 208 -8.81 31.12 -7.78
C LYS A 208 -7.63 32.03 -8.18
N GLY A 209 -7.16 31.89 -9.42
CA GLY A 209 -6.01 32.63 -9.95
C GLY A 209 -4.65 31.93 -9.82
N GLU A 210 -4.57 30.82 -9.07
CA GLU A 210 -3.38 29.95 -9.06
C GLU A 210 -3.46 28.95 -10.24
N PRO A 211 -2.30 28.48 -10.76
CA PRO A 211 -2.28 27.57 -11.90
C PRO A 211 -2.91 26.22 -11.56
N VAL A 212 -3.73 25.71 -12.48
CA VAL A 212 -4.33 24.37 -12.42
C VAL A 212 -3.85 23.58 -13.64
N VAL A 213 -3.18 22.47 -13.38
CA VAL A 213 -2.91 21.44 -14.39
C VAL A 213 -4.10 20.48 -14.44
N GLU A 214 -4.88 20.52 -15.52
CA GLU A 214 -5.98 19.58 -15.78
C GLU A 214 -5.47 18.34 -16.53
N LEU A 215 -6.25 17.26 -16.47
CA LEU A 215 -6.02 16.06 -17.26
C LEU A 215 -6.50 16.28 -18.70
N ASP A 216 -5.59 16.22 -19.67
CA ASP A 216 -5.94 16.27 -21.09
C ASP A 216 -6.65 14.96 -21.50
N PRO A 217 -7.94 15.00 -21.92
CA PRO A 217 -8.66 13.81 -22.37
C PRO A 217 -7.95 13.07 -23.52
N ALA A 218 -7.19 13.77 -24.37
CA ALA A 218 -6.46 13.15 -25.47
C ALA A 218 -5.33 12.23 -25.00
N THR A 219 -4.76 12.47 -23.81
CA THR A 219 -3.71 11.63 -23.21
C THR A 219 -4.24 10.34 -22.56
N VAL A 220 -5.57 10.28 -22.38
CA VAL A 220 -6.35 9.19 -21.78
C VAL A 220 -7.09 8.36 -22.83
N ALA A 221 -7.08 8.78 -24.09
CA ALA A 221 -7.42 7.89 -25.20
C ALA A 221 -6.36 6.78 -25.23
N ASP A 222 -6.55 5.79 -24.35
CA ASP A 222 -5.84 4.53 -24.43
C ASP A 222 -6.07 4.06 -25.86
N ALA A 223 -4.96 3.80 -26.56
CA ALA A 223 -4.99 3.17 -27.88
C ALA A 223 -6.06 2.09 -27.79
N LYS A 224 -7.11 2.18 -28.63
CA LYS A 224 -8.23 1.23 -28.67
C LYS A 224 -7.63 -0.12 -28.28
N PRO A 225 -8.10 -0.78 -27.19
CA PRO A 225 -7.57 -2.09 -26.84
C PRO A 225 -7.54 -2.83 -28.16
N ALA A 226 -6.35 -3.33 -28.56
CA ALA A 226 -6.21 -4.08 -29.81
C ALA A 226 -7.41 -5.00 -29.80
N SER A 227 -8.37 -4.73 -30.71
CA SER A 227 -9.75 -5.14 -30.48
C SER A 227 -9.72 -6.61 -30.18
N ALA A 228 -10.56 -7.10 -29.27
CA ALA A 228 -10.60 -8.52 -28.94
C ALA A 228 -10.57 -9.40 -30.21
N GLU A 229 -11.09 -8.88 -31.34
CA GLU A 229 -10.92 -9.36 -32.73
C GLU A 229 -9.50 -9.85 -33.10
N SER A 230 -8.41 -9.20 -32.66
CA SER A 230 -7.02 -9.59 -32.99
C SER A 230 -6.49 -10.77 -32.18
N LEU A 231 -7.05 -11.06 -31.00
CA LEU A 231 -6.66 -12.21 -30.16
C LEU A 231 -7.60 -13.42 -30.34
N LEU A 232 -8.76 -13.21 -30.96
CA LEU A 232 -9.89 -14.14 -30.92
C LEU A 232 -10.03 -15.07 -32.13
N GLY A 233 -9.31 -14.83 -33.22
CA GLY A 233 -9.45 -15.62 -34.44
C GLY A 233 -10.91 -15.65 -34.96
N ASP A 234 -11.25 -16.65 -35.77
CA ASP A 234 -12.58 -16.77 -36.37
C ASP A 234 -13.67 -17.01 -35.28
N GLU A 235 -14.68 -16.12 -35.23
CA GLU A 235 -15.77 -16.10 -34.25
C GLU A 235 -16.65 -17.36 -34.25
N LYS A 236 -16.48 -18.21 -35.27
CA LYS A 236 -17.23 -19.47 -35.42
C LYS A 236 -16.56 -20.67 -34.74
N THR A 237 -15.36 -20.51 -34.17
CA THR A 237 -14.59 -21.63 -33.60
C THR A 237 -15.03 -22.00 -32.18
N LEU A 238 -14.80 -23.27 -31.80
CA LEU A 238 -14.99 -23.72 -30.41
C LEU A 238 -14.11 -22.92 -29.44
N ALA A 239 -12.87 -22.61 -29.84
CA ALA A 239 -11.94 -21.81 -29.05
C ALA A 239 -12.52 -20.43 -28.70
N TRP A 240 -13.08 -19.72 -29.69
CA TRP A 240 -13.74 -18.43 -29.46
C TRP A 240 -14.87 -18.52 -28.43
N ARG A 241 -15.69 -19.59 -28.51
CA ARG A 241 -16.80 -19.83 -27.57
C ARG A 241 -16.30 -20.10 -26.15
N LEU A 242 -15.23 -20.89 -25.98
CA LEU A 242 -14.63 -21.16 -24.67
C LEU A 242 -14.02 -19.88 -24.08
N ASN A 243 -13.28 -19.14 -24.89
CA ASN A 243 -12.67 -17.85 -24.55
C ASN A 243 -13.69 -16.81 -24.04
N ASN A 244 -14.91 -16.84 -24.56
CA ASN A 244 -16.01 -15.94 -24.19
C ASN A 244 -17.11 -16.61 -23.34
N SER A 245 -16.88 -17.83 -22.83
CA SER A 245 -17.91 -18.59 -22.11
C SER A 245 -18.10 -18.07 -20.69
N ARG A 246 -19.29 -17.50 -20.43
CA ARG A 246 -19.71 -17.14 -19.06
C ARG A 246 -19.89 -18.36 -18.16
N VAL A 247 -20.24 -19.50 -18.74
CA VAL A 247 -20.41 -20.75 -17.99
C VAL A 247 -19.08 -21.22 -17.43
N LEU A 248 -17.99 -21.14 -18.20
CA LEU A 248 -16.67 -21.51 -17.69
C LEU A 248 -16.23 -20.62 -16.53
N SER A 249 -16.33 -19.30 -16.68
CA SER A 249 -16.05 -18.35 -15.61
C SER A 249 -16.91 -18.59 -14.37
N LEU A 250 -18.20 -18.87 -14.55
CA LEU A 250 -19.11 -19.17 -13.46
C LEU A 250 -18.71 -20.46 -12.73
N LEU A 251 -18.47 -21.55 -13.47
CA LEU A 251 -18.11 -22.85 -12.88
C LEU A 251 -16.80 -22.75 -12.10
N ILE A 252 -15.73 -22.22 -12.69
CA ILE A 252 -14.43 -22.15 -12.02
C ILE A 252 -14.46 -21.14 -10.86
N GLY A 253 -15.16 -20.02 -11.04
CA GLY A 253 -15.35 -19.02 -10.00
C GLY A 253 -16.12 -19.55 -8.80
N LEU A 254 -17.21 -20.30 -9.03
CA LEU A 254 -17.98 -20.94 -7.96
C LEU A 254 -17.18 -22.05 -7.26
N CYS A 255 -16.39 -22.84 -7.99
CA CYS A 255 -15.47 -23.80 -7.37
C CYS A 255 -14.47 -23.10 -6.43
N GLY A 256 -13.89 -21.99 -6.86
CA GLY A 256 -13.01 -21.16 -6.04
C GLY A 256 -13.73 -20.61 -4.80
N MET A 257 -14.90 -20.00 -4.99
CA MET A 257 -15.69 -19.45 -3.87
C MET A 257 -16.14 -20.55 -2.88
N ALA A 258 -16.47 -21.75 -3.36
CA ALA A 258 -16.81 -22.88 -2.52
C ALA A 258 -15.62 -23.34 -1.66
N TYR A 259 -14.40 -23.33 -2.21
CA TYR A 259 -13.18 -23.60 -1.45
C TYR A 259 -12.97 -22.55 -0.34
N VAL A 260 -13.10 -21.26 -0.68
CA VAL A 260 -12.99 -20.15 0.30
C VAL A 260 -14.01 -20.32 1.42
N ALA A 261 -15.28 -20.57 1.10
CA ALA A 261 -16.33 -20.80 2.09
C ALA A 261 -16.00 -22.00 2.99
N ARG A 262 -15.58 -23.13 2.41
CA ARG A 262 -15.22 -24.34 3.17
C ARG A 262 -14.01 -24.13 4.07
N HIS A 263 -13.02 -23.34 3.63
CA HIS A 263 -11.85 -22.98 4.44
C HIS A 263 -12.27 -22.26 5.72
N PHE A 264 -13.12 -21.23 5.61
CA PHE A 264 -13.58 -20.48 6.77
C PHE A 264 -14.58 -21.23 7.64
N ILE A 265 -15.47 -22.05 7.06
CA ILE A 265 -16.37 -22.93 7.84
C ILE A 265 -15.56 -23.89 8.74
N LYS A 266 -14.37 -24.31 8.29
CA LYS A 266 -13.45 -25.17 9.06
C LYS A 266 -12.56 -24.40 10.04
N GLY A 267 -12.77 -23.09 10.21
CA GLY A 267 -11.94 -22.25 11.07
C GLY A 267 -10.56 -21.95 10.48
N GLY A 268 -10.40 -22.00 9.16
CA GLY A 268 -9.17 -21.62 8.48
C GLY A 268 -8.86 -20.13 8.62
N ASN A 269 -7.57 -19.79 8.67
CA ASN A 269 -7.10 -18.41 8.83
C ASN A 269 -7.05 -17.65 7.50
N LEU A 270 -7.09 -16.31 7.56
CA LEU A 270 -6.90 -15.45 6.40
C LEU A 270 -5.40 -15.14 6.21
N ASP A 271 -4.78 -15.75 5.21
CA ASP A 271 -3.40 -15.45 4.80
C ASP A 271 -3.35 -14.79 3.41
N LEU A 272 -2.15 -14.38 2.98
CA LEU A 272 -1.94 -13.70 1.69
C LEU A 272 -2.32 -14.56 0.48
N ASN A 273 -2.13 -15.88 0.55
CA ASN A 273 -2.50 -16.79 -0.52
C ASN A 273 -4.02 -16.96 -0.60
N MET A 274 -4.71 -17.05 0.55
CA MET A 274 -6.16 -17.09 0.61
C MET A 274 -6.78 -15.78 0.10
N ILE A 275 -6.19 -14.63 0.44
CA ILE A 275 -6.58 -13.33 -0.14
C ILE A 275 -6.43 -13.37 -1.66
N ASN A 276 -5.26 -13.75 -2.17
CA ASN A 276 -4.99 -13.88 -3.60
C ASN A 276 -5.98 -14.81 -4.32
N PHE A 277 -6.27 -15.96 -3.71
CA PHE A 277 -7.21 -16.92 -4.22
C PHE A 277 -8.62 -16.33 -4.29
N PHE A 278 -9.08 -15.69 -3.21
CA PHE A 278 -10.39 -15.05 -3.17
C PHE A 278 -10.55 -13.97 -4.23
N ILE A 279 -9.62 -13.01 -4.32
CA ILE A 279 -9.72 -11.89 -5.28
C ILE A 279 -9.61 -12.37 -6.74
N LEU A 280 -8.83 -13.41 -7.02
CA LEU A 280 -8.72 -13.99 -8.36
C LEU A 280 -10.07 -14.52 -8.81
N PHE A 281 -10.67 -15.43 -8.05
CA PHE A 281 -11.94 -16.05 -8.46
C PHE A 281 -13.11 -15.09 -8.37
N LEU A 282 -13.10 -14.14 -7.44
CA LEU A 282 -14.07 -13.05 -7.43
C LEU A 282 -13.94 -12.21 -8.70
N GLY A 283 -12.72 -11.85 -9.10
CA GLY A 283 -12.48 -11.16 -10.37
C GLY A 283 -12.98 -11.93 -11.57
N VAL A 284 -12.74 -13.25 -11.65
CA VAL A 284 -13.25 -14.11 -12.74
C VAL A 284 -14.78 -14.05 -12.83
N LEU A 285 -15.47 -14.12 -11.68
CA LEU A 285 -16.93 -14.01 -11.63
C LEU A 285 -17.44 -12.64 -12.06
N LEU A 286 -16.80 -11.56 -11.60
CA LEU A 286 -17.28 -10.20 -11.84
C LEU A 286 -16.96 -9.68 -13.26
N LEU A 287 -15.90 -10.20 -13.90
CA LEU A 287 -15.57 -9.91 -15.30
C LEU A 287 -16.42 -10.72 -16.28
N GLY A 288 -16.84 -11.91 -15.87
CA GLY A 288 -17.86 -12.70 -16.56
C GLY A 288 -17.35 -13.60 -17.68
N THR A 289 -16.27 -13.27 -18.39
CA THR A 289 -15.66 -14.17 -19.40
C THR A 289 -14.15 -14.33 -19.21
N PRO A 290 -13.55 -15.48 -19.60
CA PRO A 290 -12.11 -15.69 -19.48
C PRO A 290 -11.28 -14.63 -20.21
N MET A 291 -11.66 -14.27 -21.44
CA MET A 291 -10.91 -13.27 -22.20
C MET A 291 -11.00 -11.86 -21.62
N ALA A 292 -12.15 -11.43 -21.11
CA ALA A 292 -12.26 -10.14 -20.42
C ALA A 292 -11.36 -10.11 -19.17
N TYR A 293 -11.26 -11.23 -18.46
CA TYR A 293 -10.34 -11.36 -17.33
C TYR A 293 -8.87 -11.24 -17.76
N VAL A 294 -8.46 -11.97 -18.80
CA VAL A 294 -7.09 -11.94 -19.35
C VAL A 294 -6.71 -10.53 -19.81
N GLU A 295 -7.61 -9.83 -20.51
CA GLU A 295 -7.40 -8.45 -20.94
C GLU A 295 -7.11 -7.53 -19.75
N LYS A 296 -7.92 -7.60 -18.69
CA LYS A 296 -7.70 -6.78 -17.49
C LYS A 296 -6.47 -7.18 -16.68
N VAL A 297 -6.09 -8.45 -16.69
CA VAL A 297 -4.81 -8.90 -16.13
C VAL A 297 -3.65 -8.26 -16.91
N ASN A 298 -3.67 -8.28 -18.24
CA ASN A 298 -2.62 -7.69 -19.07
C ASN A 298 -2.50 -6.16 -18.90
N GLU A 299 -3.61 -5.47 -18.66
CA GLU A 299 -3.60 -4.06 -18.26
C GLU A 299 -2.96 -3.88 -16.88
N GLY A 300 -3.39 -4.67 -15.89
CA GLY A 300 -2.90 -4.60 -14.51
C GLY A 300 -1.42 -4.94 -14.36
N VAL A 301 -0.88 -5.87 -15.14
CA VAL A 301 0.56 -6.23 -15.09
C VAL A 301 1.47 -5.03 -15.38
N LYS A 302 1.01 -4.06 -16.17
CA LYS A 302 1.78 -2.83 -16.46
C LYS A 302 2.00 -1.97 -15.21
N THR A 303 1.18 -2.14 -14.16
CA THR A 303 1.30 -1.35 -12.92
C THR A 303 2.29 -1.94 -11.91
N ILE A 304 2.80 -3.16 -12.13
CA ILE A 304 3.73 -3.84 -11.20
C ILE A 304 5.19 -3.88 -11.70
N GLY A 305 5.51 -3.33 -12.86
CA GLY A 305 6.87 -3.41 -13.43
C GLY A 305 7.96 -2.87 -12.50
N GLY A 306 7.73 -1.70 -11.91
CA GLY A 306 8.66 -1.13 -10.92
C GLY A 306 8.73 -1.92 -9.61
N ILE A 307 7.62 -2.56 -9.22
CA ILE A 307 7.55 -3.41 -8.03
C ILE A 307 8.42 -4.66 -8.22
N ILE A 308 8.28 -5.37 -9.34
CA ILE A 308 9.09 -6.55 -9.67
C ILE A 308 10.59 -6.19 -9.69
N LEU A 309 10.93 -5.03 -10.27
CA LEU A 309 12.32 -4.58 -10.37
C LEU A 309 12.93 -4.23 -9.00
N GLN A 310 12.19 -3.54 -8.14
CA GLN A 310 12.74 -2.95 -6.90
C GLN A 310 12.67 -3.89 -5.69
N PHE A 311 11.71 -4.82 -5.61
CA PHE A 311 11.59 -5.73 -4.47
C PHE A 311 12.90 -6.49 -4.12
N PRO A 312 13.63 -7.05 -5.10
CA PRO A 312 14.91 -7.71 -4.83
C PRO A 312 15.97 -6.78 -4.22
N PHE A 313 15.99 -5.50 -4.62
CA PHE A 313 16.89 -4.51 -4.00
C PHE A 313 16.54 -4.27 -2.54
N TYR A 314 15.24 -4.11 -2.22
CA TYR A 314 14.80 -3.98 -0.83
C TYR A 314 15.05 -5.26 -0.01
N ALA A 315 14.93 -6.45 -0.61
CA ALA A 315 15.33 -7.71 0.03
C ALA A 315 16.83 -7.75 0.36
N GLY A 316 17.67 -7.28 -0.58
CA GLY A 316 19.11 -7.13 -0.35
C GLY A 316 19.43 -6.12 0.75
N ILE A 317 18.75 -4.95 0.77
CA ILE A 317 18.89 -3.94 1.84
C ILE A 317 18.54 -4.56 3.19
N MET A 318 17.39 -5.23 3.28
CA MET A 318 16.93 -5.91 4.48
C MET A 318 17.93 -6.95 4.99
N ALA A 319 18.56 -7.70 4.08
CA ALA A 319 19.59 -8.66 4.46
C ALA A 319 20.87 -8.00 4.97
N ILE A 320 21.31 -6.88 4.38
CA ILE A 320 22.43 -6.09 4.94
C ILE A 320 22.06 -5.60 6.34
N MET A 321 20.88 -5.01 6.51
CA MET A 321 20.47 -4.47 7.80
C MET A 321 20.38 -5.54 8.89
N HIS A 322 19.86 -6.72 8.55
CA HIS A 322 19.79 -7.86 9.45
C HIS A 322 21.18 -8.41 9.76
N GLY A 323 21.99 -8.65 8.73
CA GLY A 323 23.33 -9.22 8.88
C GLY A 323 24.24 -8.32 9.71
N SER A 324 24.17 -7.01 9.50
CA SER A 324 24.99 -6.01 10.20
C SER A 324 24.53 -5.63 11.59
N GLY A 325 23.26 -5.84 11.95
CA GLY A 325 22.70 -5.33 13.20
C GLY A 325 22.18 -3.90 13.13
N LEU A 326 22.19 -3.24 11.95
CA LEU A 326 21.66 -1.88 11.80
C LEU A 326 20.21 -1.73 12.27
N VAL A 327 19.35 -2.75 12.04
CA VAL A 327 17.96 -2.73 12.54
C VAL A 327 17.94 -2.60 14.06
N GLU A 328 18.80 -3.36 14.74
CA GLU A 328 18.92 -3.37 16.21
C GLU A 328 19.40 -2.01 16.71
N SER A 329 20.49 -1.49 16.13
CA SER A 329 21.03 -0.19 16.52
C SER A 329 20.01 0.93 16.37
N ILE A 330 19.27 0.96 15.25
CA ILE A 330 18.22 1.98 15.03
C ILE A 330 17.09 1.81 16.04
N ALA A 331 16.61 0.58 16.27
CA ALA A 331 15.53 0.33 17.23
C ALA A 331 15.95 0.66 18.68
N HIS A 332 17.19 0.30 19.06
CA HIS A 332 17.73 0.49 20.40
C HIS A 332 17.83 1.97 20.77
N VAL A 333 18.15 2.86 19.83
CA VAL A 333 18.13 4.32 20.09
C VAL A 333 16.80 4.73 20.70
N PHE A 334 15.69 4.34 20.09
CA PHE A 334 14.34 4.72 20.52
C PHE A 334 13.89 3.97 21.78
N VAL A 335 14.25 2.69 21.91
CA VAL A 335 13.90 1.87 23.08
C VAL A 335 14.64 2.34 24.34
N SER A 336 15.89 2.80 24.21
CA SER A 336 16.77 3.12 25.34
C SER A 336 16.23 4.19 26.29
N PHE A 337 15.38 5.09 25.79
CA PHE A 337 14.73 6.15 26.57
C PHE A 337 13.21 5.99 26.65
N SER A 338 12.67 4.87 26.15
CA SER A 338 11.24 4.59 26.20
C SER A 338 10.81 4.09 27.58
N THR A 339 9.57 4.45 27.95
CA THR A 339 8.82 3.87 29.07
C THR A 339 7.72 2.95 28.53
N ALA A 340 7.03 2.20 29.40
CA ALA A 340 5.87 1.38 28.98
C ALA A 340 4.84 2.19 28.18
N ASP A 341 4.56 3.42 28.63
CA ASP A 341 3.56 4.31 28.03
C ASP A 341 4.06 5.01 26.77
N THR A 342 5.36 5.26 26.64
CA THR A 342 5.92 5.98 25.48
C THR A 342 6.48 5.05 24.41
N LEU A 343 6.66 3.76 24.71
CA LEU A 343 7.17 2.77 23.77
C LEU A 343 6.35 2.71 22.46
N PRO A 344 5.00 2.74 22.46
CA PRO A 344 4.26 2.74 21.19
C PRO A 344 4.52 4.00 20.35
N LEU A 345 4.71 5.18 20.94
CA LEU A 345 5.06 6.38 20.18
C LEU A 345 6.44 6.22 19.53
N TRP A 346 7.42 5.74 20.28
CA TRP A 346 8.78 5.60 19.77
C TRP A 346 8.93 4.42 18.82
N GLY A 347 8.12 3.37 18.99
CA GLY A 347 7.95 2.28 18.03
C GLY A 347 7.39 2.75 16.69
N LEU A 348 6.38 3.65 16.72
CA LEU A 348 5.84 4.31 15.53
C LEU A 348 6.92 5.08 14.75
N VAL A 349 7.71 5.90 15.45
CA VAL A 349 8.79 6.70 14.83
C VAL A 349 9.92 5.81 14.32
N SER A 350 10.35 4.82 15.12
CA SER A 350 11.36 3.85 14.73
C SER A 350 10.95 3.09 13.47
N SER A 351 9.71 2.62 13.42
CA SER A 351 9.17 1.94 12.25
C SER A 351 9.06 2.87 11.04
N PHE A 352 8.65 4.13 11.22
CA PHE A 352 8.67 5.10 10.12
C PHE A 352 10.07 5.21 9.48
N VAL A 353 11.13 5.25 10.28
CA VAL A 353 12.52 5.34 9.79
C VAL A 353 12.94 4.03 9.12
N ILE A 354 12.70 2.89 9.74
CA ILE A 354 13.08 1.57 9.21
C ILE A 354 12.34 1.28 7.90
N ASN A 355 11.10 1.76 7.72
CA ASN A 355 10.32 1.51 6.52
C ASN A 355 10.90 2.15 5.25
N PHE A 356 11.78 3.15 5.37
CA PHE A 356 12.53 3.62 4.21
C PHE A 356 13.35 2.48 3.58
N PHE A 357 13.96 1.64 4.43
CA PHE A 357 14.82 0.52 4.05
C PHE A 357 14.06 -0.79 3.80
N ALA A 358 12.91 -0.97 4.46
CA ALA A 358 12.10 -2.18 4.40
C ALA A 358 10.61 -1.86 4.15
N PRO A 359 10.21 -1.45 2.94
CA PRO A 359 8.85 -0.99 2.61
C PRO A 359 7.85 -2.14 2.43
N SER A 360 7.76 -3.02 3.43
CA SER A 360 6.85 -4.17 3.43
C SER A 360 6.44 -4.49 4.86
N GLY A 361 5.17 -4.29 5.24
CA GLY A 361 4.73 -4.55 6.62
C GLY A 361 5.11 -5.95 7.15
N GLY A 362 5.02 -6.98 6.32
CA GLY A 362 5.39 -8.35 6.71
C GLY A 362 6.91 -8.53 6.87
N GLY A 363 7.70 -8.12 5.87
CA GLY A 363 9.16 -8.23 5.94
C GLY A 363 9.76 -7.33 7.02
N HIS A 364 9.20 -6.16 7.21
CA HIS A 364 9.53 -5.20 8.26
C HIS A 364 9.32 -5.82 9.65
N TRP A 365 8.20 -6.50 9.88
CA TRP A 365 7.94 -7.13 11.18
C TRP A 365 8.88 -8.29 11.49
N VAL A 366 9.30 -9.06 10.48
CA VAL A 366 10.30 -10.12 10.68
C VAL A 366 11.62 -9.53 11.20
N LEU A 367 11.97 -8.32 10.77
CA LEU A 367 13.21 -7.64 11.17
C LEU A 367 13.10 -6.87 12.48
N GLN A 368 12.13 -5.96 12.59
CA GLN A 368 12.00 -5.08 13.76
C GLN A 368 11.22 -5.75 14.91
N GLY A 369 10.32 -6.68 14.61
CA GLY A 369 9.40 -7.30 15.57
C GLY A 369 10.08 -7.89 16.81
N PRO A 370 11.14 -8.71 16.68
CA PRO A 370 11.83 -9.30 17.84
C PRO A 370 12.30 -8.26 18.86
N PHE A 371 12.84 -7.13 18.40
CA PHE A 371 13.34 -6.06 19.26
C PHE A 371 12.19 -5.35 19.98
N MET A 372 11.11 -5.06 19.25
CA MET A 372 9.94 -4.39 19.83
C MET A 372 9.20 -5.30 20.81
N ILE A 373 9.11 -6.61 20.53
CA ILE A 373 8.54 -7.60 21.44
C ILE A 373 9.35 -7.67 22.72
N ASN A 374 10.69 -7.74 22.63
CA ASN A 374 11.57 -7.76 23.79
C ASN A 374 11.46 -6.47 24.61
N ALA A 375 11.50 -5.31 23.94
CA ALA A 375 11.32 -4.00 24.58
C ALA A 375 9.99 -3.93 25.35
N ALA A 376 8.89 -4.38 24.73
CA ALA A 376 7.58 -4.41 25.39
C ALA A 376 7.57 -5.34 26.60
N THR A 377 8.14 -6.53 26.50
CA THR A 377 8.26 -7.46 27.63
C THR A 377 9.10 -6.86 28.77
N THR A 378 10.24 -6.26 28.45
CA THR A 378 11.18 -5.69 29.43
C THR A 378 10.61 -4.47 30.14
N LEU A 379 9.91 -3.60 29.40
CA LEU A 379 9.30 -2.38 29.94
C LEU A 379 7.91 -2.62 30.55
N GLY A 380 7.34 -3.82 30.38
CA GLY A 380 5.95 -4.12 30.80
C GLY A 380 4.89 -3.43 29.93
N ALA A 381 5.22 -3.10 28.67
CA ALA A 381 4.31 -2.47 27.73
C ALA A 381 3.39 -3.48 27.02
N SER A 382 2.30 -3.00 26.43
CA SER A 382 1.38 -3.84 25.66
C SER A 382 2.00 -4.32 24.34
N GLN A 383 2.03 -5.64 24.14
CA GLN A 383 2.46 -6.26 22.89
C GLN A 383 1.56 -5.85 21.71
N ALA A 384 0.25 -5.71 21.95
CA ALA A 384 -0.72 -5.33 20.91
C ALA A 384 -0.51 -3.88 20.45
N GLN A 385 -0.37 -2.95 21.39
CA GLN A 385 -0.11 -1.54 21.09
C GLN A 385 1.25 -1.38 20.41
N THR A 386 2.26 -2.11 20.89
CA THR A 386 3.60 -2.09 20.30
C THR A 386 3.59 -2.62 18.86
N ALA A 387 2.93 -3.75 18.59
CA ALA A 387 2.81 -4.27 17.23
C ALA A 387 2.03 -3.33 16.31
N MET A 388 0.96 -2.71 16.81
CA MET A 388 0.21 -1.69 16.07
C MET A 388 1.06 -0.46 15.79
N SER A 389 1.92 -0.03 16.71
CA SER A 389 2.79 1.12 16.46
C SER A 389 3.72 0.89 15.27
N VAL A 390 4.27 -0.32 15.14
CA VAL A 390 5.10 -0.70 13.99
C VAL A 390 4.24 -0.73 12.72
N MET A 391 3.02 -1.30 12.77
CA MET A 391 2.12 -1.32 11.60
C MET A 391 1.77 0.08 11.11
N LEU A 392 1.45 0.99 12.03
CA LEU A 392 1.09 2.37 11.70
C LEU A 392 2.31 3.18 11.25
N GLY A 393 3.50 2.91 11.79
CA GLY A 393 4.73 3.60 11.39
C GLY A 393 5.11 3.24 9.95
N ASN A 394 4.95 1.97 9.60
CA ASN A 394 5.05 1.45 8.25
C ASN A 394 4.07 2.18 7.29
N GLY A 395 2.76 2.13 7.59
CA GLY A 395 1.73 2.77 6.76
C GLY A 395 1.78 4.30 6.74
N TRP A 396 2.40 4.93 7.75
CA TRP A 396 2.67 6.36 7.78
C TRP A 396 3.80 6.73 6.83
N ASN A 397 4.91 5.97 6.84
CA ASN A 397 6.03 6.16 5.94
C ASN A 397 5.65 5.92 4.47
N ASP A 398 4.74 4.99 4.20
CA ASP A 398 4.28 4.69 2.85
C ASP A 398 3.69 5.90 2.10
N LEU A 399 3.28 6.96 2.81
CA LEU A 399 2.86 8.22 2.18
C LEU A 399 4.01 8.96 1.47
N VAL A 400 5.24 8.76 1.89
CA VAL A 400 6.44 9.42 1.35
C VAL A 400 7.49 8.46 0.81
N GLN A 401 7.27 7.15 0.95
CA GLN A 401 8.08 6.09 0.36
C GLN A 401 7.85 6.01 -1.17
N PRO A 402 8.87 6.26 -2.02
CA PRO A 402 8.73 6.18 -3.47
C PRO A 402 8.32 4.81 -4.04
N PHE A 403 8.44 3.74 -3.25
CA PHE A 403 8.10 2.39 -3.71
C PHE A 403 6.59 2.17 -3.96
N TRP A 404 5.73 2.48 -2.99
CA TRP A 404 4.30 2.15 -3.08
C TRP A 404 3.48 3.08 -3.96
N ILE A 405 4.04 4.22 -4.35
CA ILE A 405 3.39 5.18 -5.25
C ILE A 405 3.45 4.75 -6.72
N LEU A 406 4.32 3.79 -7.07
CA LEU A 406 4.52 3.29 -8.44
C LEU A 406 3.22 2.94 -9.18
N PRO A 407 2.24 2.24 -8.57
CA PRO A 407 0.98 1.93 -9.25
C PRO A 407 0.18 3.19 -9.58
N ALA A 408 0.14 4.17 -8.66
CA ALA A 408 -0.52 5.44 -8.90
C ALA A 408 0.17 6.24 -10.01
N LEU A 409 1.51 6.21 -10.09
CA LEU A 409 2.28 6.82 -11.19
C LEU A 409 1.99 6.15 -12.53
N ALA A 410 2.00 4.81 -12.56
CA ALA A 410 1.71 4.03 -13.76
C ALA A 410 0.30 4.32 -14.31
N LEU A 411 -0.70 4.41 -13.42
CA LEU A 411 -2.08 4.72 -13.80
C LEU A 411 -2.27 6.17 -14.26
N SER A 412 -1.59 7.11 -13.60
CA SER A 412 -1.77 8.54 -13.85
C SER A 412 -0.91 9.09 -14.98
N LYS A 413 0.18 8.40 -15.35
CA LYS A 413 1.27 8.87 -16.22
C LYS A 413 1.99 10.11 -15.70
N LEU A 414 1.85 10.42 -14.41
CA LEU A 414 2.57 11.51 -13.73
C LEU A 414 3.94 11.04 -13.25
N LYS A 415 4.84 11.99 -13.02
CA LYS A 415 6.14 11.70 -12.41
C LYS A 415 6.02 11.81 -10.89
N LEU A 416 6.89 11.08 -10.17
CA LEU A 416 6.95 11.09 -8.70
C LEU A 416 6.95 12.52 -8.12
N LYS A 417 7.78 13.39 -8.69
CA LYS A 417 7.94 14.79 -8.29
C LYS A 417 6.68 15.64 -8.41
N ASP A 418 5.72 15.25 -9.25
CA ASP A 418 4.49 16.00 -9.47
C ASP A 418 3.48 15.77 -8.32
N ILE A 419 3.66 14.68 -7.56
CA ILE A 419 2.69 14.18 -6.57
C ILE A 419 3.25 14.25 -5.14
N MET A 420 4.55 13.98 -4.95
CA MET A 420 5.14 13.79 -3.62
C MET A 420 4.98 15.00 -2.67
N GLY A 421 4.99 16.23 -3.21
CA GLY A 421 4.79 17.43 -2.38
C GLY A 421 3.46 17.43 -1.61
N TYR A 422 2.40 16.89 -2.21
CA TYR A 422 1.08 16.78 -1.58
C TYR A 422 1.02 15.64 -0.56
N THR A 423 1.72 14.54 -0.82
CA THR A 423 1.73 13.39 0.08
C THR A 423 2.54 13.67 1.34
N VAL A 424 3.61 14.48 1.27
CA VAL A 424 4.35 14.97 2.45
C VAL A 424 3.44 15.79 3.37
N VAL A 425 2.60 16.68 2.82
CA VAL A 425 1.66 17.46 3.64
C VAL A 425 0.64 16.53 4.33
N SER A 426 0.18 15.50 3.62
CA SER A 426 -0.71 14.47 4.17
C SER A 426 -0.03 13.63 5.25
N MET A 427 1.24 13.29 5.05
CA MET A 427 2.07 12.58 6.01
C MET A 427 2.17 13.34 7.34
N LEU A 428 2.29 14.67 7.33
CA LEU A 428 2.33 15.45 8.58
C LEU A 428 1.02 15.33 9.38
N LEU A 429 -0.13 15.40 8.72
CA LEU A 429 -1.42 15.23 9.39
C LEU A 429 -1.61 13.82 9.94
N VAL A 430 -1.37 12.80 9.10
CA VAL A 430 -1.52 11.39 9.49
C VAL A 430 -0.56 11.05 10.62
N GLY A 431 0.68 11.52 10.55
CA GLY A 431 1.66 11.36 11.62
C GLY A 431 1.23 11.97 12.94
N ALA A 432 0.64 13.17 12.92
CA ALA A 432 0.10 13.78 14.12
C ALA A 432 -1.05 12.96 14.74
N ILE A 433 -1.96 12.44 13.90
CA ILE A 433 -3.08 11.58 14.35
C ILE A 433 -2.56 10.27 14.95
N TYR A 434 -1.60 9.62 14.29
CA TYR A 434 -1.02 8.36 14.76
C TYR A 434 -0.21 8.55 16.04
N ALA A 435 0.63 9.59 16.11
CA ALA A 435 1.39 9.92 17.32
C ALA A 435 0.47 10.22 18.50
N ALA A 436 -0.60 10.99 18.30
CA ALA A 436 -1.59 11.24 19.34
C ALA A 436 -2.27 9.95 19.80
N THR A 437 -2.63 9.06 18.86
CA THR A 437 -3.19 7.74 19.20
C THR A 437 -2.22 6.92 20.05
N MET A 438 -0.95 6.83 19.66
CA MET A 438 0.05 6.04 20.37
C MET A 438 0.39 6.60 21.75
N LEU A 439 0.17 7.90 21.99
CA LEU A 439 0.32 8.54 23.30
C LEU A 439 -0.91 8.34 24.20
N ILE A 440 -2.11 8.32 23.63
CA ILE A 440 -3.36 8.22 24.40
C ILE A 440 -3.69 6.78 24.74
N TRP A 441 -3.46 5.84 23.82
CA TRP A 441 -3.90 4.45 23.96
C TRP A 441 -3.36 3.73 25.21
N PRO A 442 -2.09 3.88 25.63
CA PRO A 442 -1.59 3.23 26.85
C PRO A 442 -2.36 3.59 28.13
N HIS A 443 -3.12 4.69 28.12
CA HIS A 443 -3.89 5.18 29.27
C HIS A 443 -5.40 4.85 29.21
N LEU A 444 -5.83 4.05 28.23
CA LEU A 444 -7.21 3.56 28.04
C LEU A 444 -7.27 2.06 28.29
#